data_AF-A0A517P5G5-F1
#
_entry.id   AF-A0A517P5G5-F1
#
_cell.length_a   1.000
_cell.length_b   1.000
_cell.length_c   1.000
_cell.angle_alpha   90.00
_cell.angle_beta   90.00
_cell.angle_gamma   90.00
#
_symmetry.space_group_name_H-M   'P 1'
#
loop_
_entity.id
_entity.type
_entity.pdbx_description
1 polymer ?
#
loop_
_entity_poly.entity_id
_entity_poly.type
_entity_poly.pdbx_seq_one_letter_code
_entity_poly.pdbx_strand_id
1 'polypeptide(L)'
;MPTALAVQSVHRPVQETFRRDQVSPAWHAELVRSLPAVRGRAGKSFRRLSPADREEAVADVTAGVACALARLHDRGRYRPWYLPAATAFAVRRHRSGCRVGTPDNRRDALSPVPRRECRVQSDGHTALASAEDRWGADPAERAALRVDFAAWRDTLGGRDRTLVDLLGLGHRPSEVADRLGLSRGRVSQLRADLRARWHAFTGEAAPAAAWPRSIAKSRRTGD
;
A
#
# COMPACT_ATOMS: atom_id res chain seq x y z
N MET A 1 -60.61 -35.15 11.57
CA MET A 1 -59.18 -35.47 11.38
C MET A 1 -58.91 -35.34 9.88
N PRO A 2 -58.08 -34.39 9.40
CA PRO A 2 -56.79 -33.97 9.96
C PRO A 2 -56.68 -32.47 10.29
N THR A 3 -55.62 -32.19 11.03
CA THR A 3 -55.21 -30.96 11.71
C THR A 3 -54.55 -29.97 10.75
N ALA A 4 -55.09 -28.75 10.66
CA ALA A 4 -54.43 -27.64 9.96
C ALA A 4 -53.39 -27.00 10.91
N LEU A 5 -52.11 -27.22 10.62
CA LEU A 5 -51.01 -26.52 11.29
C LEU A 5 -50.94 -25.08 10.77
N ALA A 6 -51.34 -24.12 11.61
CA ALA A 6 -51.10 -22.71 11.39
C ALA A 6 -49.60 -22.42 11.54
N VAL A 7 -48.93 -22.16 10.42
CA VAL A 7 -47.58 -21.56 10.40
C VAL A 7 -47.72 -20.12 10.88
N GLN A 8 -47.49 -19.90 12.18
CA GLN A 8 -47.33 -18.56 12.74
C GLN A 8 -46.05 -17.95 12.16
N SER A 9 -46.22 -17.06 11.19
CA SER A 9 -45.14 -16.23 10.68
C SER A 9 -44.74 -15.25 11.78
N VAL A 10 -43.67 -15.56 12.50
CA VAL A 10 -43.05 -14.66 13.49
C VAL A 10 -42.40 -13.53 12.73
N HIS A 11 -43.17 -12.49 12.40
CA HIS A 11 -42.62 -11.26 11.85
C HIS A 11 -41.90 -10.51 12.97
N ARG A 12 -40.62 -10.82 13.16
CA ARG A 12 -39.75 -10.11 14.09
C ARG A 12 -39.44 -8.72 13.50
N PRO A 13 -39.86 -7.60 14.10
CA PRO A 13 -39.55 -6.28 13.57
C PRO A 13 -38.04 -6.05 13.63
N VAL A 14 -37.44 -5.73 12.47
CA VAL A 14 -36.00 -5.46 12.29
C VAL A 14 -35.49 -4.26 13.08
N GLN A 15 -36.41 -3.47 13.65
CA GLN A 15 -36.15 -2.18 14.28
C GLN A 15 -35.53 -2.29 15.69
N GLU A 16 -35.60 -3.46 16.32
CA GLU A 16 -35.31 -3.59 17.77
C GLU A 16 -33.87 -4.00 18.10
N THR A 17 -33.01 -4.16 17.08
CA THR A 17 -31.60 -4.61 17.27
C THR A 17 -30.56 -3.48 17.28
N PHE A 18 -30.94 -2.23 17.04
CA PHE A 18 -30.00 -1.10 16.92
C PHE A 18 -29.80 -0.26 18.21
N ARG A 19 -30.40 -0.65 19.33
CA ARG A 19 -30.03 -0.10 20.65
C ARG A 19 -28.96 -0.95 21.33
N ARG A 20 -27.83 -1.17 20.65
CA ARG A 20 -26.59 -1.43 21.38
C ARG A 20 -26.04 -0.07 21.78
N ASP A 21 -25.83 0.14 23.07
CA ASP A 21 -25.22 1.32 23.67
C ASP A 21 -24.22 1.97 22.73
N GLN A 22 -24.62 3.11 22.15
CA GLN A 22 -23.82 3.91 21.22
C GLN A 22 -22.72 4.64 22.02
N VAL A 23 -21.79 3.88 22.60
CA VAL A 23 -20.56 4.47 23.11
C VAL A 23 -19.73 4.85 21.88
N SER A 24 -19.95 6.08 21.41
CA SER A 24 -19.12 6.66 20.37
C SER A 24 -17.67 6.62 20.84
N PRO A 25 -16.74 6.01 20.08
CA PRO A 25 -15.34 5.97 20.46
C PRO A 25 -14.81 7.38 20.70
N ALA A 26 -13.85 7.55 21.61
CA ALA A 26 -13.29 8.88 21.93
C ALA A 26 -12.74 9.62 20.70
N TRP A 27 -12.25 8.89 19.68
CA TRP A 27 -11.78 9.45 18.42
C TRP A 27 -12.90 10.07 17.57
N HIS A 28 -14.16 9.64 17.75
CA HIS A 28 -15.30 10.14 16.99
C HIS A 28 -15.58 11.60 17.30
N ALA A 29 -15.55 12.00 18.57
CA ALA A 29 -15.76 13.38 18.98
C ALA A 29 -14.69 14.32 18.39
N GLU A 30 -13.45 13.87 18.35
CA GLU A 30 -12.34 14.61 17.74
C GLU A 30 -12.51 14.75 16.22
N LEU A 31 -12.91 13.66 15.55
CA LEU A 31 -13.26 13.70 14.13
C LEU A 31 -14.35 14.74 13.88
N VAL A 32 -15.46 14.68 14.61
CA VAL A 32 -16.60 15.61 14.46
C VAL A 32 -16.15 17.07 14.61
N ARG A 33 -15.34 17.37 15.63
CA ARG A 33 -14.77 18.71 15.84
C ARG A 33 -13.91 19.17 14.65
N SER A 34 -13.17 18.25 14.06
CA SER A 34 -12.26 18.53 12.93
C SER A 34 -12.91 18.55 11.55
N LEU A 35 -14.17 18.08 11.41
CA LEU A 35 -14.83 17.92 10.11
C LEU A 35 -14.82 19.17 9.22
N PRO A 36 -15.11 20.39 9.72
CA PRO A 36 -15.09 21.58 8.87
C PRO A 36 -13.70 21.84 8.26
N ALA A 37 -12.63 21.63 9.03
CA ALA A 37 -11.26 21.82 8.57
C ALA A 37 -10.86 20.75 7.53
N VAL A 38 -11.21 19.48 7.78
CA VAL A 38 -10.96 18.36 6.86
C VAL A 38 -11.69 18.57 5.54
N ARG A 39 -13.00 18.85 5.61
CA ARG A 39 -13.85 19.12 4.42
C ARG A 39 -13.38 20.35 3.66
N GLY A 40 -13.02 21.43 4.35
CA GLY A 40 -12.49 22.65 3.73
C GLY A 40 -11.17 22.40 2.98
N ARG A 41 -10.26 21.61 3.57
CA ARG A 41 -9.00 21.23 2.90
C ARG A 41 -9.21 20.29 1.72
N ALA A 42 -10.10 19.31 1.86
CA ALA A 42 -10.48 18.40 0.77
C ALA A 42 -11.11 19.17 -0.40
N GLY A 43 -12.11 20.02 -0.13
CA GLY A 43 -12.76 20.87 -1.13
C GLY A 43 -11.78 21.76 -1.88
N LYS A 44 -10.82 22.39 -1.18
CA LYS A 44 -9.74 23.18 -1.82
C LYS A 44 -8.83 22.31 -2.71
N SER A 45 -8.56 21.07 -2.29
CA SER A 45 -7.68 20.13 -2.99
C SER A 45 -8.29 19.56 -4.26
N PHE A 46 -9.62 19.49 -4.32
CA PHE A 46 -10.41 18.95 -5.43
C PHE A 46 -11.28 20.01 -6.13
N ARG A 47 -10.94 21.30 -5.98
CA ARG A 47 -11.73 22.43 -6.52
C ARG A 47 -11.92 22.41 -8.05
N ARG A 48 -11.13 21.61 -8.76
CA ARG A 48 -11.17 21.46 -10.22
C ARG A 48 -12.05 20.28 -10.68
N LEU A 49 -12.53 19.46 -9.75
CA LEU A 49 -13.46 18.37 -10.07
C LEU A 49 -14.88 18.92 -10.28
N SER A 50 -15.70 18.16 -10.97
CA SER A 50 -17.15 18.42 -11.04
C SER A 50 -17.75 18.43 -9.62
N PRO A 51 -18.90 19.09 -9.39
CA PRO A 51 -19.52 19.12 -8.07
C PRO A 51 -19.74 17.72 -7.47
N ALA A 52 -20.25 16.78 -8.28
CA ALA A 52 -20.50 15.40 -7.86
C ALA A 52 -19.20 14.65 -7.50
N ASP A 53 -18.19 14.73 -8.36
CA ASP A 53 -16.88 14.09 -8.08
C ASP A 53 -16.18 14.70 -6.88
N ARG A 54 -16.37 16.01 -6.66
CA ARG A 54 -15.82 16.71 -5.50
C ARG A 54 -16.48 16.24 -4.21
N GLU A 55 -17.79 16.04 -4.19
CA GLU A 55 -18.51 15.51 -3.04
C GLU A 55 -18.05 14.10 -2.69
N GLU A 56 -17.91 13.24 -3.70
CA GLU A 56 -17.36 11.88 -3.56
C GLU A 56 -15.92 11.93 -3.00
N ALA A 57 -15.06 12.79 -3.55
CA ALA A 57 -13.69 12.94 -3.08
C ALA A 57 -13.61 13.47 -1.63
N VAL A 58 -14.49 14.39 -1.25
CA VAL A 58 -14.58 14.91 0.12
C VAL A 58 -15.06 13.82 1.08
N ALA A 59 -16.03 13.00 0.68
CA ALA A 59 -16.52 11.87 1.48
C ALA A 59 -15.42 10.82 1.69
N ASP A 60 -14.72 10.43 0.63
CA ASP A 60 -13.61 9.47 0.67
C ASP A 60 -12.45 9.97 1.56
N VAL A 61 -12.06 11.24 1.43
CA VAL A 61 -11.05 11.84 2.31
C VAL A 61 -11.51 11.88 3.76
N THR A 62 -12.78 12.21 4.02
CA THR A 62 -13.34 12.22 5.37
C THR A 62 -13.30 10.82 5.99
N ALA A 63 -13.69 9.79 5.23
CA ALA A 63 -13.61 8.39 5.65
C ALA A 63 -12.15 7.97 5.91
N GLY A 64 -11.21 8.40 5.07
CA GLY A 64 -9.79 8.08 5.21
C GLY A 64 -9.19 8.68 6.48
N VAL A 65 -9.56 9.92 6.81
CA VAL A 65 -9.18 10.58 8.06
C VAL A 65 -9.79 9.85 9.26
N ALA A 66 -11.06 9.44 9.19
CA ALA A 66 -11.70 8.66 10.25
C ALA A 66 -10.96 7.35 10.53
N CYS A 67 -10.61 6.59 9.50
CA CYS A 67 -9.83 5.36 9.64
C CYS A 67 -8.44 5.61 10.25
N ALA A 68 -7.77 6.69 9.86
CA ALA A 68 -6.46 7.06 10.39
C ALA A 68 -6.54 7.45 11.87
N LEU A 69 -7.55 8.25 12.26
CA LEU A 69 -7.78 8.64 13.64
C LEU A 69 -8.10 7.45 14.53
N ALA A 70 -9.03 6.59 14.12
CA ALA A 70 -9.35 5.36 14.85
C ALA A 70 -8.08 4.53 15.10
N ARG A 71 -7.29 4.28 14.05
CA ARG A 71 -6.04 3.50 14.15
C ARG A 71 -4.97 4.19 15.01
N LEU A 72 -4.91 5.52 15.04
CA LEU A 72 -3.98 6.27 15.90
C LEU A 72 -4.40 6.22 17.38
N HIS A 73 -5.70 6.28 17.66
CA HIS A 73 -6.26 6.14 18.99
C HIS A 73 -6.10 4.71 19.53
N ASP A 74 -6.39 3.69 18.71
CA ASP A 74 -6.21 2.28 19.08
C ASP A 74 -4.75 1.98 19.47
N ARG A 75 -3.79 2.71 18.89
CA ARG A 75 -2.37 2.59 19.19
C ARG A 75 -1.88 3.51 20.32
N GLY A 76 -2.74 4.36 20.87
CA GLY A 76 -2.36 5.37 21.88
C GLY A 76 -1.42 6.47 21.35
N ARG A 77 -1.30 6.63 20.02
CA ARG A 77 -0.34 7.56 19.37
C ARG A 77 -0.97 8.84 18.85
N TYR A 78 -2.28 9.03 19.03
CA TYR A 78 -2.96 10.22 18.55
C TYR A 78 -2.44 11.49 19.23
N ARG A 79 -2.22 12.52 18.41
CA ARG A 79 -1.88 13.88 18.80
C ARG A 79 -2.57 14.84 17.83
N PRO A 80 -3.07 16.01 18.27
CA PRO A 80 -3.83 16.93 17.41
C PRO A 80 -3.12 17.33 16.11
N TRP A 81 -1.79 17.51 16.14
CA TRP A 81 -0.99 17.88 14.97
C TRP A 81 -0.89 16.78 13.89
N TYR A 82 -1.32 15.54 14.15
CA TYR A 82 -1.41 14.51 13.11
C TYR A 82 -2.59 14.73 12.16
N LEU A 83 -3.60 15.52 12.53
CA LEU A 83 -4.81 15.69 11.73
C LEU A 83 -4.52 16.32 10.34
N PRO A 84 -3.72 17.40 10.20
CA PRO A 84 -3.30 17.90 8.89
C PRO A 84 -2.54 16.85 8.05
N ALA A 85 -1.68 16.05 8.68
CA ALA A 85 -0.92 15.00 8.02
C ALA A 85 -1.82 13.86 7.53
N ALA A 86 -2.77 13.42 8.38
CA ALA A 86 -3.77 12.41 8.02
C ALA A 86 -4.65 12.88 6.86
N THR A 87 -5.06 14.16 6.87
CA THR A 87 -5.85 14.76 5.78
C THR A 87 -5.04 14.83 4.49
N ALA A 88 -3.79 15.26 4.55
CA ALA A 88 -2.91 15.29 3.38
C ALA A 88 -2.66 13.89 2.81
N PHE A 89 -2.48 12.89 3.67
CA PHE A 89 -2.33 11.50 3.26
C PHE A 89 -3.60 10.96 2.59
N ALA A 90 -4.78 11.21 3.17
CA ALA A 90 -6.06 10.82 2.58
C ALA A 90 -6.29 11.47 1.20
N VAL A 91 -5.95 12.75 1.03
CA VAL A 91 -6.00 13.42 -0.29
C VAL A 91 -5.08 12.74 -1.31
N ARG A 92 -3.85 12.39 -0.92
CA ARG A 92 -2.92 11.67 -1.80
C ARG A 92 -3.44 10.29 -2.17
N ARG A 93 -4.02 9.58 -1.20
CA ARG A 93 -4.61 8.26 -1.37
C ARG A 93 -5.79 8.28 -2.35
N HIS A 94 -6.65 9.29 -2.28
CA HIS A 94 -7.72 9.48 -3.26
C HIS A 94 -7.14 9.72 -4.67
N ARG A 95 -6.12 10.58 -4.79
CA ARG A 95 -5.46 10.87 -6.07
C ARG A 95 -4.74 9.68 -6.69
N SER A 96 -4.24 8.75 -5.87
CA SER A 96 -3.66 7.49 -6.34
C SER A 96 -4.72 6.45 -6.70
N GLY A 97 -6.02 6.77 -6.53
CA GLY A 97 -7.16 5.90 -6.81
C GLY A 97 -7.45 4.85 -5.72
N CYS A 98 -6.72 4.88 -4.61
CA CYS A 98 -6.84 3.91 -3.53
C CYS A 98 -7.98 4.28 -2.56
N ARG A 99 -9.24 4.27 -3.00
CA ARG A 99 -10.40 4.71 -2.18
C ARG A 99 -10.56 3.91 -0.88
N VAL A 100 -11.28 4.46 0.09
CA VAL A 100 -11.62 3.80 1.35
C VAL A 100 -12.75 2.81 1.12
N GLY A 101 -12.65 1.61 1.71
CA GLY A 101 -13.68 0.56 1.60
C GLY A 101 -13.69 -0.20 0.26
N THR A 102 -13.05 0.33 -0.77
CA THR A 102 -12.82 -0.40 -2.02
C THR A 102 -11.48 -1.14 -1.95
N PRO A 103 -11.44 -2.46 -2.23
CA PRO A 103 -10.17 -3.12 -2.51
C PRO A 103 -9.48 -2.40 -3.65
N ASP A 104 -8.16 -2.28 -3.60
CA ASP A 104 -7.35 -1.65 -4.64
C ASP A 104 -7.41 -2.53 -5.91
N ASN A 105 -8.51 -2.44 -6.65
CA ASN A 105 -8.81 -3.37 -7.73
C ASN A 105 -8.21 -2.86 -9.03
N ARG A 106 -6.95 -3.21 -9.25
CA ARG A 106 -6.23 -2.98 -10.52
C ARG A 106 -6.93 -3.60 -11.74
N ARG A 107 -7.90 -4.50 -11.52
CA ARG A 107 -8.72 -5.15 -12.54
C ARG A 107 -10.11 -4.53 -12.69
N ASP A 108 -10.43 -3.42 -12.05
CA ASP A 108 -11.70 -2.71 -12.29
C ASP A 108 -11.61 -1.83 -13.55
N ALA A 109 -12.61 -1.94 -14.43
CA ALA A 109 -12.70 -1.22 -15.70
C ALA A 109 -13.01 0.25 -15.58
N LEU A 110 -13.60 0.63 -14.46
CA LEU A 110 -13.93 2.01 -14.15
C LEU A 110 -12.93 2.61 -13.15
N SER A 111 -11.84 1.89 -12.83
CA SER A 111 -10.79 2.45 -11.98
C SER A 111 -10.15 3.66 -12.67
N PRO A 112 -10.07 4.83 -12.00
CA PRO A 112 -9.35 5.98 -12.53
C PRO A 112 -7.82 5.74 -12.56
N VAL A 113 -7.35 4.64 -11.98
CA VAL A 113 -5.95 4.20 -12.06
C VAL A 113 -5.72 3.51 -13.40
N PRO A 114 -4.76 3.98 -14.23
CA PRO A 114 -4.56 3.41 -15.55
C PRO A 114 -4.23 1.91 -15.48
N ARG A 115 -4.91 1.14 -16.34
CA ARG A 115 -4.92 -0.33 -16.33
C ARG A 115 -3.66 -1.03 -16.84
N ARG A 116 -2.65 -0.30 -17.28
CA ARG A 116 -1.29 -0.76 -17.55
C ARG A 116 -0.43 0.49 -17.70
N GLU A 117 0.75 0.45 -17.09
CA GLU A 117 1.78 1.50 -17.15
C GLU A 117 1.41 2.84 -16.48
N CYS A 118 1.08 2.80 -15.19
CA CYS A 118 1.58 3.87 -14.33
C CYS A 118 3.11 3.66 -14.23
N ARG A 119 3.85 4.13 -15.23
CA ARG A 119 5.28 4.38 -15.09
C ARG A 119 5.40 5.54 -14.11
N VAL A 120 5.39 5.22 -12.82
CA VAL A 120 6.02 6.10 -11.85
C VAL A 120 7.44 6.21 -12.36
N GLN A 121 7.77 7.33 -12.99
CA GLN A 121 9.16 7.73 -13.17
C GLN A 121 9.67 7.97 -11.76
N SER A 122 10.08 6.88 -11.11
CA SER A 122 11.04 6.98 -10.04
C SER A 122 12.33 7.31 -10.76
N ASP A 123 12.79 8.54 -10.58
CA ASP A 123 14.21 8.85 -10.75
C ASP A 123 14.94 7.73 -10.02
N GLY A 124 15.79 6.96 -10.72
CA GLY A 124 16.10 5.58 -10.34
C GLY A 124 16.53 5.35 -8.88
N HIS A 125 16.90 6.38 -8.13
CA HIS A 125 17.05 6.38 -6.67
C HIS A 125 15.79 5.95 -5.89
N THR A 126 14.59 6.05 -6.46
CA THR A 126 13.30 5.74 -5.79
C THR A 126 12.66 4.45 -6.24
N ALA A 127 13.27 3.71 -7.17
CA ALA A 127 12.74 2.43 -7.63
C ALA A 127 12.75 1.39 -6.49
N LEU A 128 13.83 1.33 -5.69
CA LEU A 128 13.85 0.52 -4.46
C LEU A 128 12.86 1.03 -3.41
N ALA A 129 12.67 2.35 -3.31
CA ALA A 129 11.73 2.95 -2.37
C ALA A 129 10.26 2.53 -2.60
N SER A 130 9.92 2.01 -3.79
CA SER A 130 8.60 1.44 -4.07
C SER A 130 8.50 -0.06 -3.77
N ALA A 131 9.62 -0.80 -3.79
CA ALA A 131 9.68 -2.21 -3.41
C ALA A 131 9.78 -2.40 -1.87
N GLU A 132 10.12 -1.34 -1.14
CA GLU A 132 10.41 -1.32 0.30
C GLU A 132 9.21 -1.06 1.23
N ASP A 133 7.97 -1.17 0.74
CA ASP A 133 6.81 -1.33 1.63
C ASP A 133 6.78 -2.76 2.23
N ARG A 134 7.92 -3.22 2.77
CA ARG A 134 7.94 -4.32 3.75
C ARG A 134 7.34 -3.74 5.03
N TRP A 135 6.07 -4.05 5.24
CA TRP A 135 5.29 -3.68 6.43
C TRP A 135 6.04 -4.07 7.72
N GLY A 136 6.82 -3.15 8.31
CA GLY A 136 7.53 -3.38 9.58
C GLY A 136 8.92 -2.76 9.75
N ALA A 137 9.59 -2.27 8.70
CA ALA A 137 10.91 -1.65 8.85
C ALA A 137 10.84 -0.25 9.51
N ASP A 138 11.78 0.05 10.41
CA ASP A 138 11.85 1.35 11.09
C ASP A 138 12.14 2.48 10.10
N PRO A 139 11.61 3.71 10.28
CA PRO A 139 11.94 4.83 9.40
C PRO A 139 13.43 5.14 9.28
N ALA A 140 14.24 4.92 10.32
CA ALA A 140 15.69 5.14 10.27
C ALA A 140 16.39 4.10 9.39
N GLU A 141 16.03 2.82 9.52
CA GLU A 141 16.55 1.73 8.69
C GLU A 141 16.26 1.98 7.20
N ARG A 142 15.04 2.43 6.88
CA ARG A 142 14.66 2.79 5.51
C ARG A 142 15.46 3.98 4.98
N ALA A 143 15.77 4.97 5.83
CA ALA A 143 16.58 6.10 5.43
C ALA A 143 18.03 5.67 5.15
N ALA A 144 18.63 4.85 6.03
CA ALA A 144 19.98 4.32 5.86
C ALA A 144 20.10 3.51 4.57
N LEU A 145 19.19 2.55 4.34
CA LEU A 145 19.20 1.73 3.13
C LEU A 145 19.13 2.58 1.85
N ARG A 146 18.32 3.64 1.84
CA ARG A 146 18.21 4.53 0.67
C ARG A 146 19.50 5.31 0.41
N VAL A 147 20.17 5.76 1.47
CA VAL A 147 21.45 6.48 1.36
C VAL A 147 22.55 5.52 0.87
N ASP A 148 22.67 4.35 1.48
CA ASP A 148 23.69 3.37 1.17
C ASP A 148 23.50 2.81 -0.24
N PHE A 149 22.24 2.52 -0.64
CA PHE A 149 21.92 2.04 -1.98
C PHE A 149 22.24 3.06 -3.07
N ALA A 150 21.94 4.34 -2.82
CA ALA A 150 22.28 5.42 -3.75
C ALA A 150 23.80 5.54 -3.91
N ALA A 151 24.55 5.58 -2.80
CA ALA A 151 26.00 5.66 -2.80
C ALA A 151 26.65 4.47 -3.50
N TRP A 152 26.19 3.25 -3.21
CA TRP A 152 26.67 2.03 -3.87
C TRP A 152 26.40 2.05 -5.38
N ARG A 153 25.19 2.43 -5.79
CA ARG A 153 24.82 2.47 -7.21
C ARG A 153 25.71 3.40 -8.01
N ASP A 154 26.14 4.52 -7.43
CA ASP A 154 27.01 5.47 -8.10
C ASP A 154 28.43 4.91 -8.35
N THR A 155 28.84 3.87 -7.62
CA THR A 155 30.09 3.14 -7.88
C THR A 155 30.02 2.23 -9.12
N LEU A 156 28.81 1.93 -9.63
CA LEU A 156 28.63 1.00 -10.74
C LEU A 156 28.87 1.66 -12.11
N GLY A 157 29.28 0.86 -13.10
CA GLY A 157 29.32 1.29 -14.49
C GLY A 157 27.91 1.56 -15.05
N GLY A 158 27.80 2.36 -16.12
CA GLY A 158 26.49 2.79 -16.65
C GLY A 158 25.53 1.65 -17.00
N ARG A 159 26.05 0.56 -17.56
CA ARG A 159 25.26 -0.64 -17.89
C ARG A 159 24.73 -1.37 -16.65
N ASP A 160 25.57 -1.49 -15.62
CA ASP A 160 25.20 -2.15 -14.37
C ASP A 160 24.18 -1.30 -13.59
N ARG A 161 24.31 0.03 -13.62
CA ARG A 161 23.29 0.97 -13.10
C ARG A 161 21.93 0.75 -13.75
N THR A 162 21.88 0.73 -15.09
CA THR A 162 20.62 0.49 -15.82
C THR A 162 20.00 -0.86 -15.47
N LEU A 163 20.83 -1.91 -15.31
CA LEU A 163 20.34 -3.22 -14.90
C LEU A 163 19.75 -3.20 -13.49
N VAL A 164 20.44 -2.56 -12.53
CA VAL A 164 19.96 -2.38 -11.15
C VAL A 164 18.66 -1.60 -11.11
N ASP A 165 18.55 -0.52 -11.88
CA ASP A 165 17.33 0.30 -11.96
C ASP A 165 16.14 -0.48 -12.46
N LEU A 166 16.32 -1.21 -13.57
CA LEU A 166 15.26 -2.00 -14.15
C LEU A 166 14.78 -3.07 -13.16
N LEU A 167 15.71 -3.74 -12.47
CA LEU A 167 15.35 -4.71 -11.44
C LEU A 167 14.69 -4.07 -10.22
N GLY A 168 15.16 -2.89 -9.79
CA GLY A 168 14.58 -2.13 -8.68
C GLY A 168 13.15 -1.66 -8.97
N LEU A 169 12.83 -1.37 -10.24
CA LEU A 169 11.48 -1.07 -10.72
C LEU A 169 10.55 -2.31 -10.77
N GLY A 170 11.07 -3.49 -10.44
CA GLY A 170 10.31 -4.73 -10.43
C GLY A 170 10.21 -5.44 -11.78
N HIS A 171 11.02 -5.06 -12.77
CA HIS A 171 11.05 -5.78 -14.05
C HIS A 171 11.54 -7.21 -13.86
N ARG A 172 10.94 -8.14 -14.60
CA ARG A 172 11.34 -9.54 -14.60
C ARG A 172 12.72 -9.68 -15.24
N PRO A 173 13.56 -10.62 -14.81
CA PRO A 173 14.88 -10.83 -15.40
C PRO A 173 14.86 -11.07 -16.93
N SER A 174 13.78 -11.65 -17.46
CA SER A 174 13.58 -11.80 -18.90
C SER A 174 13.36 -10.45 -19.60
N GLU A 175 12.56 -9.56 -19.03
CA GLU A 175 12.29 -8.23 -19.58
C GLU A 175 13.55 -7.35 -19.55
N VAL A 176 14.36 -7.49 -18.50
CA VAL A 176 15.66 -6.81 -18.39
C VAL A 176 16.64 -7.34 -19.43
N ALA A 177 16.65 -8.66 -19.66
CA ALA A 177 17.48 -9.29 -20.68
C ALA A 177 17.15 -8.75 -22.07
N ASP A 178 15.86 -8.71 -22.43
CA ASP A 178 15.41 -8.21 -23.74
C ASP A 178 15.75 -6.72 -23.92
N ARG A 179 15.53 -5.88 -22.90
CA ARG A 179 15.83 -4.43 -22.97
C ARG A 179 17.32 -4.10 -23.07
N LEU A 180 18.18 -4.94 -22.50
CA LEU A 180 19.64 -4.72 -22.50
C LEU A 180 20.37 -5.51 -23.59
N GLY A 181 19.64 -6.19 -24.48
CA GLY A 181 20.20 -7.04 -25.53
C GLY A 181 21.05 -8.18 -24.96
N LEU A 182 20.61 -8.77 -23.85
CA LEU A 182 21.33 -9.79 -23.10
C LEU A 182 20.63 -11.13 -23.10
N SER A 183 21.41 -12.20 -22.89
CA SER A 183 20.83 -13.49 -22.55
C SER A 183 20.33 -13.50 -21.09
N ARG A 184 19.30 -14.29 -20.81
CA ARG A 184 18.79 -14.49 -19.44
C ARG A 184 19.85 -15.04 -18.48
N GLY A 185 20.73 -15.92 -19.01
CA GLY A 185 21.88 -16.44 -18.27
C GLY A 185 22.84 -15.32 -17.86
N ARG A 186 23.13 -14.39 -18.77
CA ARG A 186 24.01 -13.25 -18.47
C ARG A 186 23.39 -12.30 -17.43
N VAL A 187 22.09 -12.04 -17.50
CA VAL A 187 21.38 -11.27 -16.45
C VAL A 187 21.46 -11.97 -15.09
N SER A 188 21.38 -13.31 -15.06
CA SER A 188 21.50 -14.07 -13.82
C SER A 188 22.89 -13.98 -13.20
N GLN A 189 23.95 -14.03 -14.02
CA GLN A 189 25.32 -13.79 -13.58
C GLN A 189 25.50 -12.37 -13.03
N LEU A 190 25.07 -11.35 -13.79
CA LEU A 190 25.18 -9.96 -13.35
C LEU A 190 24.44 -9.70 -12.03
N ARG A 191 23.31 -10.35 -11.79
CA ARG A 191 22.61 -10.27 -10.50
C ARG A 191 23.41 -10.87 -9.35
N ALA A 192 24.13 -11.96 -9.58
CA ALA A 192 25.01 -12.55 -8.57
C ALA A 192 26.21 -11.64 -8.28
N ASP A 193 26.85 -11.12 -9.34
CA ASP A 193 27.97 -10.19 -9.24
C ASP A 193 27.58 -8.91 -8.49
N LEU A 194 26.41 -8.33 -8.81
CA LEU A 194 25.89 -7.14 -8.13
C LEU A 194 25.58 -7.40 -6.66
N ARG A 195 25.04 -8.57 -6.31
CA ARG A 195 24.83 -8.95 -4.91
C ARG A 195 26.16 -9.04 -4.16
N ALA A 196 27.17 -9.65 -4.76
CA ALA A 196 28.50 -9.73 -4.15
C ALA A 196 29.10 -8.34 -3.95
N ARG A 197 28.97 -7.44 -4.92
CA ARG A 197 29.41 -6.04 -4.81
C ARG A 197 28.66 -5.25 -3.75
N TRP A 198 27.36 -5.48 -3.57
CA TRP A 198 26.58 -4.87 -2.50
C TRP A 198 27.10 -5.30 -1.12
N HIS A 199 27.30 -6.61 -0.91
CA HIS A 199 27.87 -7.13 0.35
C HIS A 199 29.27 -6.59 0.61
N ALA A 200 30.12 -6.49 -0.42
CA ALA A 200 31.44 -5.87 -0.29
C ALA A 200 31.37 -4.39 0.08
N PHE A 201 30.34 -3.67 -0.37
CA PHE A 201 30.14 -2.25 -0.07
C PHE A 201 29.63 -2.02 1.36
N THR A 202 28.68 -2.81 1.84
CA THR A 202 28.12 -2.67 3.20
C THR A 202 29.01 -3.29 4.27
N GLY A 203 30.02 -4.10 3.89
CA GLY A 203 30.82 -4.88 4.82
C GLY A 203 30.05 -6.04 5.47
N GLU A 204 28.82 -6.30 5.03
CA GLU A 204 28.02 -7.43 5.49
C GLU A 204 28.56 -8.72 4.85
N ALA A 205 28.94 -9.70 5.68
CA ALA A 205 29.23 -11.03 5.19
C ALA A 205 27.99 -11.57 4.46
N ALA A 206 28.16 -11.99 3.20
CA ALA A 206 27.08 -12.61 2.44
C ALA A 206 26.45 -13.72 3.31
N PRO A 207 25.11 -13.72 3.49
CA PRO A 207 24.49 -14.72 4.34
C PRO A 207 24.86 -16.10 3.82
N ALA A 208 25.52 -16.91 4.65
CA ALA A 208 25.74 -18.32 4.38
C ALA A 208 24.39 -18.91 3.96
N ALA A 209 24.33 -19.53 2.78
CA ALA A 209 23.11 -19.87 2.06
C ALA A 209 22.11 -20.68 2.92
N ALA A 210 21.34 -20.01 3.75
CA ALA A 210 20.22 -20.56 4.49
C ALA A 210 18.99 -20.40 3.60
N TRP A 211 18.88 -21.26 2.59
CA TRP A 211 17.58 -21.51 2.00
C TRP A 211 16.81 -22.39 2.99
N PRO A 212 15.72 -21.92 3.63
CA PRO A 212 14.82 -22.84 4.32
C PRO A 212 14.21 -23.79 3.29
N ARG A 213 14.82 -24.99 3.16
CA ARG A 213 14.27 -26.10 2.39
C ARG A 213 13.05 -26.62 3.14
N SER A 214 11.88 -26.05 2.88
CA SER A 214 10.59 -26.76 2.76
C SER A 214 9.40 -25.80 2.93
N ILE A 215 8.82 -25.33 1.83
CA ILE A 215 7.36 -25.26 1.77
C ILE A 215 6.94 -26.63 1.23
N ALA A 216 6.84 -27.61 2.14
CA ALA A 216 6.24 -28.88 1.83
C ALA A 216 4.75 -28.62 1.53
N LYS A 217 4.35 -28.74 0.26
CA LYS A 217 2.95 -28.94 -0.09
C LYS A 217 2.51 -30.24 0.57
N SER A 218 1.69 -30.16 1.62
CA SER A 218 0.94 -31.32 2.11
C SER A 218 0.06 -31.83 0.98
N ARG A 219 0.42 -32.97 0.40
CA ARG A 219 -0.50 -33.76 -0.41
C ARG A 219 -1.54 -34.31 0.56
N ARG A 220 -2.80 -33.92 0.35
CA ARG A 220 -3.96 -34.52 1.00
C ARG A 220 -4.18 -35.87 0.30
N THR A 221 -3.61 -36.94 0.84
CA THR A 221 -4.05 -38.31 0.55
C THR A 221 -5.35 -38.55 1.32
N GLY A 222 -6.34 -39.11 0.61
CA GLY A 222 -7.66 -39.40 1.13
C GLY A 222 -7.65 -40.57 2.10
N ASP A 223 -8.75 -40.61 2.85
CA ASP A 223 -9.37 -41.80 3.41
C ASP A 223 -10.84 -41.74 2.92
#